data_AF-K2AAG1-F1
#
_entry.id   AF-K2AAG1-F1
#
_cell.length_a   1.000
_cell.length_b   1.000
_cell.length_c   1.000
_cell.angle_alpha   90.00
_cell.angle_beta   90.00
_cell.angle_gamma   90.00
#
_symmetry.space_group_name_H-M   'P 1'
#
loop_
_entity.id
_entity.type
_entity.pdbx_description
1 polymer ?
#
loop_
_entity_poly.entity_id
_entity_poly.type
_entity_poly.pdbx_seq_one_letter_code
_entity_poly.pdbx_strand_id
1 'polypeptide(L)'
;MTQKTKISLELAGKTLTLETGELAKLATSSVLGRLGDTMVLVTIVEGGIRPDIDYFPLTVEYIERLYAGGRIKGSRWVKREGRPSDDAILTARLIDRSIRPLFPKDFKKEVQIIVTVLSVDGENEPDVLSVITTSAALAISKIPWSGPIG
;
A
#
# COMPACT_ATOMS: atom_id res chain seq x y z
N MET A 1 12.73 -12.77 18.74
CA MET A 1 11.34 -12.33 18.94
C MET A 1 11.06 -11.18 17.99
N THR A 2 9.96 -11.22 17.25
CA THR A 2 9.56 -10.15 16.34
C THR A 2 9.01 -8.99 17.16
N GLN A 3 9.68 -7.82 17.17
CA GLN A 3 9.12 -6.63 17.82
C GLN A 3 8.05 -6.02 16.91
N LYS A 4 6.80 -6.15 17.34
CA LYS A 4 5.64 -5.55 16.68
C LYS A 4 5.39 -4.18 17.28
N THR A 5 5.30 -3.15 16.43
CA THR A 5 4.89 -1.81 16.84
C THR A 5 3.49 -1.54 16.30
N LYS A 6 2.59 -1.11 17.18
CA LYS A 6 1.18 -0.85 16.87
C LYS A 6 0.78 0.50 17.42
N ILE A 7 0.18 1.34 16.59
CA ILE A 7 -0.39 2.63 16.98
C ILE A 7 -1.85 2.64 16.52
N SER A 8 -2.75 3.06 17.41
CA SER A 8 -4.17 3.22 17.13
C SER A 8 -4.60 4.65 17.38
N LEU A 9 -5.49 5.16 16.53
CA LEU A 9 -6.12 6.47 16.64
C LEU A 9 -7.60 6.37 16.28
N GLU A 10 -8.42 7.28 16.82
CA GLU A 10 -9.82 7.40 16.40
C GLU A 10 -9.93 8.37 15.23
N LEU A 11 -10.51 7.91 14.13
CA LEU A 11 -10.78 8.68 12.93
C LEU A 11 -12.27 8.59 12.62
N ALA A 12 -12.99 9.72 12.73
CA ALA A 12 -14.42 9.82 12.46
C ALA A 12 -15.29 8.75 13.19
N GLY A 13 -14.95 8.44 14.45
CA GLY A 13 -15.66 7.44 15.26
C GLY A 13 -15.29 5.99 14.96
N LYS A 14 -14.28 5.75 14.12
CA LYS A 14 -13.73 4.42 13.80
C LYS A 14 -12.29 4.33 14.26
N THR A 15 -11.87 3.16 14.77
CA THR A 15 -10.48 2.95 15.17
C THR A 15 -9.61 2.64 13.96
N LEU A 16 -8.73 3.58 13.59
CA LEU A 16 -7.65 3.35 12.64
C LEU A 16 -6.44 2.80 13.40
N THR A 17 -5.89 1.70 12.93
CA THR A 17 -4.71 1.05 13.51
C THR A 17 -3.65 0.85 12.43
N LEU A 18 -2.42 1.22 12.74
CA LEU A 18 -1.24 0.99 11.91
C LEU A 18 -0.26 0.09 12.65
N GLU A 19 0.17 -1.00 12.00
CA GLU A 19 1.06 -2.00 12.58
C GLU A 19 2.29 -2.22 11.68
N THR A 20 3.49 -2.32 12.27
CA THR A 20 4.73 -2.63 11.54
C THR A 20 5.64 -3.58 12.33
N GLY A 21 6.59 -4.20 11.64
CA GLY A 21 7.61 -5.09 12.21
C GLY A 21 7.26 -6.58 12.21
N GLU A 22 6.00 -6.94 11.96
CA GLU A 22 5.55 -8.35 11.93
C GLU A 22 5.63 -8.97 10.53
N LEU A 23 5.04 -8.31 9.54
CA LEU A 23 4.89 -8.80 8.16
C LEU A 23 5.93 -8.18 7.22
N ALA A 24 6.28 -8.92 6.15
CA ALA A 24 7.12 -8.45 5.04
C ALA A 24 8.45 -7.77 5.47
N LYS A 25 9.16 -8.35 6.44
CA LYS A 25 10.38 -7.79 7.05
C LYS A 25 11.57 -7.57 6.11
N LEU A 26 11.54 -8.20 4.92
CA LEU A 26 12.57 -8.04 3.90
C LEU A 26 12.29 -6.86 2.97
N ALA A 27 11.09 -6.28 3.01
CA ALA A 27 10.80 -5.04 2.32
C ALA A 27 11.54 -3.88 3.00
N THR A 28 11.80 -2.80 2.25
CA THR A 28 12.42 -1.57 2.79
C THR A 28 11.55 -1.00 3.91
N SER A 29 10.22 -1.04 3.73
CA SER A 29 9.25 -0.81 4.79
C SER A 29 7.95 -1.58 4.53
N SER A 30 7.23 -1.89 5.60
CA SER A 30 5.91 -2.51 5.54
C SER A 30 5.02 -1.99 6.66
N VAL A 31 3.76 -1.73 6.34
CA VAL A 31 2.74 -1.31 7.31
C VAL A 31 1.44 -2.03 6.99
N LEU A 32 0.83 -2.61 8.02
CA LEU A 32 -0.52 -3.15 8.00
C LEU A 32 -1.47 -2.09 8.57
N GLY A 33 -2.34 -1.55 7.73
CA GLY A 33 -3.40 -0.64 8.11
C GLY A 33 -4.70 -1.39 8.34
N ARG A 34 -5.43 -1.00 9.39
CA ARG A 34 -6.75 -1.53 9.72
C ARG A 34 -7.68 -0.39 10.12
N LEU A 35 -8.83 -0.28 9.46
CA LEU A 35 -9.91 0.63 9.84
C LEU A 35 -11.17 -0.20 10.03
N GLY A 36 -11.63 -0.34 11.28
CA GLY A 36 -12.68 -1.30 11.60
C GLY A 36 -12.21 -2.73 11.28
N ASP A 37 -12.87 -3.39 10.33
CA ASP A 37 -12.52 -4.76 9.88
C ASP A 37 -11.93 -4.79 8.46
N THR A 38 -11.84 -3.63 7.80
CA THR A 38 -11.09 -3.47 6.55
C THR A 38 -9.59 -3.40 6.85
N MET A 39 -8.81 -4.23 6.15
CA MET A 39 -7.36 -4.36 6.36
C MET A 39 -6.59 -4.31 5.03
N VAL A 40 -5.51 -3.54 5.02
CA VAL A 40 -4.62 -3.36 3.87
C VAL A 40 -3.17 -3.52 4.30
N LEU A 41 -2.41 -4.30 3.56
CA LEU A 41 -0.97 -4.41 3.72
C LEU A 41 -0.26 -3.60 2.63
N VAL A 42 0.56 -2.64 3.05
CA VAL A 42 1.43 -1.89 2.13
C VAL A 42 2.87 -2.33 2.34
N THR A 43 3.54 -2.62 1.24
CA THR A 43 4.97 -2.94 1.20
C THR A 43 5.68 -2.03 0.21
N ILE A 44 6.83 -1.51 0.63
CA ILE A 44 7.65 -0.61 -0.18
C ILE A 44 9.04 -1.21 -0.31
N VAL A 45 9.54 -1.22 -1.54
CA VAL A 45 10.88 -1.70 -1.85
C VAL A 45 11.62 -0.63 -2.65
N GLU A 46 12.79 -0.27 -2.16
CA GLU A 46 13.77 0.56 -2.86
C GLU A 46 14.75 -0.34 -3.61
N GLY A 47 14.80 -0.17 -4.93
CA GLY A 47 15.72 -0.86 -5.82
C GLY A 47 17.00 -0.07 -6.09
N GLY A 48 17.76 -0.55 -7.08
CA GLY A 48 18.96 0.12 -7.57
C GLY A 48 18.66 1.35 -8.44
N ILE A 49 19.72 2.08 -8.78
CA ILE A 49 19.66 3.12 -9.82
C ILE A 49 19.67 2.40 -11.18
N ARG A 50 18.74 2.77 -12.06
CA ARG A 50 18.72 2.32 -13.46
C ARG A 50 19.41 3.37 -14.33
N PRO A 51 20.65 3.13 -14.80
CA PRO A 51 21.43 4.14 -15.54
C PRO A 51 20.87 4.44 -16.93
N ASP A 52 20.02 3.56 -17.44
CA ASP A 52 19.35 3.60 -18.75
C ASP A 52 18.09 4.48 -18.77
N ILE A 53 17.66 5.00 -17.60
CA ILE A 53 16.40 5.73 -17.45
C ILE A 53 16.67 7.17 -16.99
N ASP A 54 16.00 8.13 -17.63
CA ASP A 54 16.12 9.58 -17.36
C ASP A 54 15.02 10.13 -16.44
N TYR A 55 14.05 9.31 -16.04
CA TYR A 55 12.94 9.67 -15.15
C TYR A 55 12.96 8.89 -13.82
N PHE A 56 12.18 9.33 -12.83
CA PHE A 56 11.99 8.64 -11.55
C PHE A 56 11.10 7.39 -11.70
N PRO A 57 11.64 6.16 -11.57
CA PRO A 57 10.87 4.94 -11.73
C PRO A 57 10.12 4.60 -10.44
N LEU A 58 8.89 5.12 -10.35
CA LEU A 58 7.92 4.79 -9.30
C LEU A 58 6.80 3.94 -9.88
N THR A 59 6.62 2.77 -9.31
CA THR A 59 5.54 1.82 -9.64
C THR A 59 4.64 1.64 -8.44
N VAL A 60 3.34 1.84 -8.63
CA VAL A 60 2.32 1.60 -7.60
C VAL A 60 1.36 0.54 -8.11
N GLU A 61 1.25 -0.56 -7.37
CA GLU A 61 0.32 -1.65 -7.66
C GLU A 61 -0.70 -1.77 -6.53
N TYR A 62 -1.98 -1.80 -6.90
CA TYR A 62 -3.08 -2.04 -5.98
C TYR A 62 -3.71 -3.39 -6.31
N ILE A 63 -3.67 -4.31 -5.36
CA ILE A 63 -4.07 -5.71 -5.53
C ILE A 63 -5.24 -6.01 -4.61
N GLU A 64 -6.41 -6.16 -5.20
CA GLU A 64 -7.59 -6.66 -4.54
C GLU A 64 -7.61 -8.19 -4.57
N ARG A 65 -7.77 -8.81 -3.41
CA ARG A 65 -7.89 -10.26 -3.29
C ARG A 65 -9.35 -10.63 -3.07
N LEU A 66 -9.84 -11.65 -3.78
CA LEU A 66 -11.23 -12.06 -3.66
C LEU A 66 -11.56 -12.61 -2.27
N TYR A 67 -10.56 -13.18 -1.60
CA TYR A 67 -10.70 -13.63 -0.21
C TYR A 67 -10.98 -12.47 0.75
N ALA A 68 -10.60 -11.23 0.41
CA ALA A 68 -10.82 -10.08 1.29
C ALA A 68 -12.31 -9.81 1.51
N GLY A 69 -13.16 -10.13 0.52
CA GLY A 69 -14.62 -10.12 0.64
C GLY A 69 -15.23 -11.50 0.89
N GLY A 70 -14.43 -12.51 1.26
CA GLY A 70 -14.92 -13.87 1.50
C GLY A 70 -15.42 -14.62 0.26
N ARG A 71 -15.02 -14.22 -0.95
CA ARG A 71 -15.51 -14.79 -2.22
C ARG A 71 -14.45 -15.61 -2.93
N ILE A 72 -14.88 -16.69 -3.58
CA ILE A 72 -14.06 -17.47 -4.51
C ILE A 72 -14.48 -17.11 -5.94
N LYS A 73 -13.51 -16.95 -6.85
CA LYS A 73 -13.78 -16.62 -8.24
C LYS A 73 -14.66 -17.68 -8.91
N GLY A 74 -15.79 -17.27 -9.48
CA GLY A 74 -16.73 -18.16 -10.17
C GLY A 74 -16.29 -18.67 -11.55
N SER A 75 -15.01 -18.52 -11.93
CA SER A 75 -14.53 -18.96 -13.24
C SER A 75 -14.43 -20.48 -13.33
N ARG A 76 -14.90 -21.05 -14.45
CA ARG A 76 -14.83 -22.49 -14.73
C ARG A 76 -13.40 -23.00 -14.89
N TRP A 77 -12.47 -22.16 -15.36
CA TRP A 77 -11.10 -22.55 -15.72
C TRP A 77 -10.04 -21.97 -14.77
N VAL A 78 -10.14 -20.68 -14.41
CA VAL A 78 -9.11 -19.99 -13.62
C VAL A 78 -9.72 -19.37 -12.37
N LYS A 79 -9.57 -20.08 -11.24
CA LYS A 79 -10.07 -19.65 -9.92
C LYS A 79 -9.11 -18.70 -9.17
N ARG A 80 -8.33 -17.89 -9.91
CA ARG A 80 -7.35 -16.93 -9.37
C ARG A 80 -7.65 -15.52 -9.84
N GLU A 81 -7.23 -14.52 -9.06
CA GLU A 81 -7.26 -13.12 -9.48
C GLU A 81 -6.50 -12.95 -10.82
N GLY A 82 -7.04 -12.10 -11.69
CA GLY A 82 -6.52 -11.88 -13.03
C GLY A 82 -5.82 -10.53 -13.13
N ARG A 83 -6.03 -9.85 -14.26
CA ARG A 83 -5.62 -8.46 -14.42
C ARG A 83 -6.32 -7.55 -13.39
N PRO A 84 -5.70 -6.44 -12.98
CA PRO A 84 -6.34 -5.45 -12.12
C PRO A 84 -7.67 -4.97 -12.70
N SER A 85 -8.65 -4.72 -11.83
CA SER A 85 -9.90 -4.05 -12.18
C SER A 85 -9.67 -2.57 -12.49
N ASP A 86 -10.64 -1.92 -13.14
CA ASP A 86 -10.57 -0.48 -13.37
C ASP A 86 -10.49 0.29 -12.05
N ASP A 87 -11.24 -0.12 -11.03
CA ASP A 87 -11.20 0.47 -9.69
C ASP A 87 -9.82 0.31 -9.04
N ALA A 88 -9.20 -0.87 -9.16
CA ALA A 88 -7.84 -1.08 -8.67
C ALA A 88 -6.81 -0.18 -9.38
N ILE A 89 -6.97 0.02 -10.70
CA ILE A 89 -6.11 0.93 -11.48
C ILE A 89 -6.33 2.38 -11.04
N LEU A 90 -7.58 2.80 -10.83
CA LEU A 90 -7.91 4.15 -10.36
C LEU A 90 -7.33 4.42 -8.97
N THR A 91 -7.45 3.47 -8.05
CA THR A 91 -6.89 3.58 -6.69
C THR A 91 -5.36 3.61 -6.71
N ALA A 92 -4.71 2.77 -7.53
CA ALA A 92 -3.26 2.81 -7.70
C ALA A 92 -2.79 4.18 -8.22
N ARG A 93 -3.51 4.76 -9.19
CA ARG A 93 -3.22 6.10 -9.73
C ARG A 93 -3.47 7.21 -8.72
N LEU A 94 -4.49 7.07 -7.87
CA LEU A 94 -4.78 8.02 -6.80
C LEU A 94 -3.62 8.07 -5.80
N ILE A 95 -3.09 6.92 -5.41
CA ILE A 95 -1.91 6.83 -4.54
C ILE A 95 -0.69 7.43 -5.24
N ASP A 96 -0.39 7.01 -6.47
CA ASP A 96 0.78 7.50 -7.24
C ASP A 96 0.78 9.03 -7.38
N ARG A 97 -0.35 9.63 -7.77
CA ARG A 97 -0.49 11.08 -7.92
C ARG A 97 -0.26 11.84 -6.61
N SER A 98 -0.64 11.24 -5.48
CA SER A 98 -0.55 11.88 -4.17
C SER A 98 0.88 11.88 -3.62
N ILE A 99 1.67 10.84 -3.94
CA ILE A 99 3.03 10.68 -3.39
C ILE A 99 4.13 11.17 -4.34
N ARG A 100 3.94 11.05 -5.66
CA ARG A 100 4.99 11.30 -6.67
C ARG A 100 5.62 12.71 -6.59
N PRO A 101 4.85 13.81 -6.40
CA PRO A 101 5.44 15.14 -6.32
C PRO A 101 6.33 15.39 -5.10
N LEU A 102 6.23 14.54 -4.08
CA LEU A 102 6.93 14.69 -2.81
C LEU A 102 8.30 13.99 -2.78
N PHE A 103 8.67 13.29 -3.86
CA PHE A 103 10.03 12.77 -4.01
C PHE A 103 10.98 13.86 -4.53
N PRO A 104 12.25 13.88 -4.08
CA PRO A 104 13.25 14.78 -4.62
C PRO A 104 13.40 14.63 -6.14
N LYS A 105 13.58 15.74 -6.85
CA LYS A 105 13.68 15.74 -8.33
C LYS A 105 14.83 14.88 -8.86
N ASP A 106 15.92 14.80 -8.10
CA ASP A 106 17.12 14.05 -8.48
C ASP A 106 17.08 12.58 -8.02
N PHE A 107 15.97 12.13 -7.42
CA PHE A 107 15.84 10.78 -6.93
C PHE A 107 15.59 9.79 -8.09
N LYS A 108 16.58 8.96 -8.38
CA LYS A 108 16.59 8.03 -9.54
C LYS A 108 16.56 6.56 -9.18
N LYS A 109 16.44 6.23 -7.89
CA LYS A 109 16.30 4.82 -7.47
C LYS A 109 14.89 4.35 -7.75
N GLU A 110 14.78 3.09 -8.16
CA GLU A 110 13.48 2.46 -8.35
C GLU A 110 12.75 2.32 -7.01
N VAL A 111 11.46 2.70 -7.00
CA VAL A 111 10.59 2.49 -5.85
C VAL A 111 9.36 1.74 -6.30
N GLN A 112 9.13 0.57 -5.71
CA GLN A 112 7.93 -0.21 -5.91
C GLN A 112 7.08 -0.18 -4.64
N ILE A 113 5.82 0.19 -4.81
CA ILE A 113 4.82 0.17 -3.75
C ILE A 113 3.75 -0.83 -4.16
N ILE A 114 3.54 -1.83 -3.32
CA ILE A 114 2.49 -2.82 -3.49
C ILE A 114 1.51 -2.68 -2.34
N VAL A 115 0.25 -2.44 -2.68
CA VAL A 115 -0.87 -2.34 -1.76
C VAL A 115 -1.72 -3.58 -1.96
N THR A 116 -1.86 -4.40 -0.92
CA THR A 116 -2.68 -5.62 -0.95
C THR A 116 -3.84 -5.50 0.02
N VAL A 117 -5.05 -5.59 -0.50
CA VAL A 117 -6.26 -5.62 0.34
C VAL A 117 -6.42 -7.03 0.92
N LEU A 118 -6.43 -7.13 2.24
CA LEU A 118 -6.52 -8.41 2.97
C LEU A 118 -7.93 -8.71 3.48
N SER A 119 -8.69 -7.67 3.82
CA SER A 119 -10.05 -7.79 4.36
C SER A 119 -10.85 -6.55 3.99
N VAL A 120 -12.13 -6.72 3.68
CA VAL A 120 -13.10 -5.64 3.42
C VAL A 120 -14.36 -5.93 4.21
N ASP A 121 -14.81 -4.96 5.00
CA ASP A 121 -16.01 -5.07 5.83
C ASP A 121 -17.29 -4.58 5.16
N GLY A 122 -17.17 -3.90 4.01
CA GLY A 122 -18.30 -3.36 3.24
C GLY A 122 -18.84 -2.03 3.77
N GLU A 123 -18.27 -1.50 4.86
CA GLU A 123 -18.63 -0.21 5.43
C GLU A 123 -17.52 0.84 5.26
N ASN A 124 -16.26 0.39 5.19
CA ASN A 124 -15.08 1.21 5.03
C ASN A 124 -14.48 1.00 3.64
N GLU A 125 -14.35 2.08 2.87
CA GLU A 125 -13.66 2.00 1.59
C GLU A 125 -12.15 1.80 1.81
N PRO A 126 -11.53 0.81 1.15
CA PRO A 126 -10.13 0.47 1.35
C PRO A 126 -9.17 1.46 0.68
N ASP A 127 -9.65 2.33 -0.19
CA ASP A 127 -8.86 3.32 -0.95
C ASP A 127 -8.21 4.37 -0.03
N VAL A 128 -8.99 5.02 0.84
CA VAL A 128 -8.51 6.02 1.81
C VAL A 128 -7.55 5.37 2.80
N LEU A 129 -7.91 4.17 3.32
CA LEU A 129 -7.02 3.40 4.19
C LEU A 129 -5.69 3.10 3.51
N SER A 130 -5.71 2.80 2.21
CA SER A 130 -4.51 2.50 1.44
C SER A 130 -3.59 3.69 1.26
N VAL A 131 -4.15 4.89 1.05
CA VAL A 131 -3.36 6.13 0.99
C VAL A 131 -2.68 6.41 2.32
N ILE A 132 -3.43 6.36 3.42
CA ILE A 132 -2.90 6.61 4.77
C ILE A 132 -1.82 5.58 5.12
N THR A 133 -2.08 4.30 4.84
CA THR A 133 -1.13 3.23 5.13
C THR A 133 0.13 3.35 4.27
N THR A 134 0.01 3.76 3.00
CA THR A 134 1.15 4.03 2.11
C THR A 134 1.98 5.20 2.60
N SER A 135 1.32 6.27 3.02
CA SER A 135 1.97 7.44 3.62
C SER A 135 2.76 7.07 4.86
N ALA A 136 2.16 6.28 5.76
CA ALA A 136 2.84 5.77 6.94
C ALA A 136 4.04 4.88 6.57
N ALA A 137 3.88 3.98 5.59
CA ALA A 137 4.95 3.11 5.14
C ALA A 137 6.13 3.88 4.50
N LEU A 138 5.87 4.94 3.75
CA LEU A 138 6.91 5.83 3.21
C LEU A 138 7.59 6.63 4.33
N ALA A 139 6.82 7.17 5.28
CA ALA A 139 7.34 7.98 6.38
C ALA A 139 8.28 7.20 7.32
N ILE A 140 8.04 5.90 7.54
CA ILE A 140 8.94 5.05 8.33
C ILE A 140 10.15 4.54 7.53
N SER A 141 10.13 4.68 6.20
CA SER A 141 11.20 4.21 5.33
C SER A 141 12.41 5.17 5.37
N LYS A 142 13.57 4.69 4.90
CA LYS A 142 14.77 5.53 4.72
C LYS A 142 14.77 6.31 3.40
N ILE A 143 13.70 6.18 2.60
CA ILE A 143 13.60 6.81 1.29
C ILE A 143 13.36 8.30 1.50
N PRO A 144 14.10 9.20 0.84
CA PRO A 144 13.89 10.63 0.98
C PRO A 144 12.54 11.01 0.36
N TRP A 145 11.58 11.37 1.21
CA TRP A 145 10.21 11.71 0.81
C TRP A 145 9.67 12.82 1.72
N SER A 146 9.13 13.90 1.13
CA SER A 146 8.68 15.10 1.84
C SER A 146 7.22 15.05 2.33
N GLY A 147 6.68 13.86 2.58
CA GLY A 147 5.39 13.69 3.26
C GLY A 147 5.49 13.89 4.79
N PRO A 148 4.55 13.38 5.60
CA PRO A 148 3.44 12.49 5.25
C PRO A 148 2.21 13.19 4.64
N ILE A 149 1.38 12.41 3.94
CA ILE A 149 0.04 12.79 3.46
C ILE A 149 -1.04 12.03 4.26
N GLY A 150 -2.27 12.55 4.29
CA GLY A 150 -3.40 11.94 5.00
C GLY A 150 -4.73 12.36 4.41
#